data_AF-A0A2M8LB47-F1
#
_entry.id   AF-A0A2M8LB47-F1
#
_cell.length_a   1.000
_cell.length_b   1.000
_cell.length_c   1.000
_cell.angle_alpha   90.00
_cell.angle_beta   90.00
_cell.angle_gamma   90.00
#
_symmetry.space_group_name_H-M   'P 1'
#
loop_
_entity.id
_entity.type
_entity.pdbx_description
1 polymer ?
#
loop_
_entity_poly.entity_id
_entity_poly.type
_entity_poly.pdbx_seq_one_letter_code
_entity_poly.pdbx_strand_id
1 'polypeptide(L)'
;MNIVTHIQPHGDELCAIALIKAFGGFEQKAAKIITVGSDEEAKLHMHEDNIIVGIGGGRFDEHGKNNQECAATLVARQLRVDELKFFRLLEEVRQCDLTAKSRGQQLPEVIKALYDHKNENDVITWALRGYGALIKVIDDGTLDHEHNTEIVEEASIAVLERYKDRNQHAVKQAWKRCEAIVNNRRGALTEISVITDLIARDGIDGEALKWASDGIEALFLQQLDFQEALLTIEKRGRRFEAPLFQRGSDGLPRISKTLRCVGVFGENRAFSRAFRFRDQYDILVLRNPSGHVQVFSNAKTVPEGSMQICFQALAYAEARKRGSLADASEFVGLDRTSYWYIHASAVILNGSKSHTGIEATRLTDKELMNIVSSSFDRNLAERWLKRQAYRTVITDGTLHNGLSLDNVKVTA
;
A
#
# COMPACT_ATOMS: atom_id res chain seq x y z
N MET A 1 -12.19 -18.43 24.21
CA MET A 1 -10.86 -18.20 23.64
C MET A 1 -10.98 -17.33 22.39
N ASN A 2 -10.12 -16.32 22.23
CA ASN A 2 -10.07 -15.50 21.00
C ASN A 2 -8.69 -15.61 20.34
N ILE A 3 -8.66 -15.40 19.02
CA ILE A 3 -7.43 -15.15 18.26
C ILE A 3 -7.46 -13.68 17.87
N VAL A 4 -6.45 -12.92 18.29
CA VAL A 4 -6.33 -11.49 18.04
C VAL A 4 -5.21 -11.25 17.04
N THR A 5 -5.48 -10.45 16.01
CA THR A 5 -4.52 -10.07 14.96
C THR A 5 -4.76 -8.64 14.50
N HIS A 6 -3.93 -8.09 13.62
CA HIS A 6 -4.10 -6.72 13.14
C HIS A 6 -5.28 -6.60 12.15
N ILE A 7 -5.81 -5.39 11.97
CA ILE A 7 -6.77 -5.07 10.90
C ILE A 7 -6.15 -5.39 9.54
N GLN A 8 -6.92 -6.02 8.67
CA GLN A 8 -6.50 -6.56 7.38
C GLN A 8 -5.30 -7.51 7.51
N PRO A 9 -5.42 -8.62 8.27
CA PRO A 9 -4.32 -9.56 8.50
C PRO A 9 -3.75 -10.08 7.17
N HIS A 10 -2.42 -10.17 7.07
CA HIS A 10 -1.74 -10.64 5.88
C HIS A 10 -1.83 -12.17 5.74
N GLY A 11 -1.15 -12.68 4.71
CA GLY A 11 -1.22 -14.11 4.37
C GLY A 11 -0.59 -15.01 5.44
N ASP A 12 0.46 -14.57 6.11
CA ASP A 12 1.15 -15.36 7.13
C ASP A 12 0.38 -15.40 8.45
N GLU A 13 -0.27 -14.32 8.91
CA GLU A 13 -1.16 -14.40 10.08
C GLU A 13 -2.38 -15.28 9.77
N LEU A 14 -2.95 -15.17 8.56
CA LEU A 14 -4.08 -16.01 8.16
C LEU A 14 -3.68 -17.49 8.04
N CYS A 15 -2.48 -17.79 7.55
CA CYS A 15 -1.93 -19.14 7.56
C CYS A 15 -1.71 -19.65 8.99
N ALA A 16 -1.15 -18.81 9.88
CA ALA A 16 -0.96 -19.12 11.29
C ALA A 16 -2.29 -19.43 11.99
N ILE A 17 -3.33 -18.64 11.74
CA ILE A 17 -4.68 -18.86 12.27
C ILE A 17 -5.25 -20.19 11.75
N ALA A 18 -5.06 -20.50 10.47
CA ALA A 18 -5.50 -21.78 9.90
C ALA A 18 -4.78 -22.97 10.57
N LEU A 19 -3.47 -22.86 10.86
CA LEU A 19 -2.72 -23.87 11.61
C LEU A 19 -3.21 -24.02 13.06
N ILE A 20 -3.51 -22.92 13.75
CA ILE A 20 -4.12 -22.94 15.09
C ILE A 20 -5.46 -23.66 15.06
N LYS A 21 -6.30 -23.40 14.05
CA LYS A 21 -7.58 -24.09 13.90
C LYS A 21 -7.40 -25.57 13.56
N ALA A 22 -6.39 -25.95 12.78
CA ALA A 22 -6.15 -27.36 12.48
C ALA A 22 -5.62 -28.14 13.70
N PHE A 23 -4.63 -27.59 14.39
CA PHE A 23 -3.78 -28.33 15.34
C PHE A 23 -3.83 -27.81 16.79
N GLY A 24 -4.46 -26.67 17.05
CA GLY A 24 -4.41 -25.99 18.36
C GLY A 24 -5.15 -26.69 19.50
N GLY A 25 -6.07 -27.62 19.20
CA GLY A 25 -7.01 -28.21 20.17
C GLY A 25 -8.45 -27.78 19.92
N PHE A 26 -9.42 -28.30 20.70
CA PHE A 26 -10.85 -28.02 20.48
C PHE A 26 -11.24 -26.57 20.80
N GLU A 27 -10.70 -26.00 21.87
CA GLU A 27 -10.98 -24.62 22.28
C GLU A 27 -10.47 -23.61 21.25
N GLN A 28 -9.32 -23.90 20.64
CA GLN A 28 -8.68 -23.11 19.59
C GLN A 28 -9.45 -23.21 18.26
N LYS A 29 -10.04 -24.37 17.95
CA LYS A 29 -10.90 -24.59 16.77
C LYS A 29 -12.12 -23.67 16.76
N ALA A 30 -12.73 -23.47 17.92
CA ALA A 30 -13.91 -22.63 18.11
C ALA A 30 -13.58 -21.14 18.35
N ALA A 31 -12.31 -20.76 18.34
CA ALA A 31 -11.90 -19.40 18.70
C ALA A 31 -12.43 -18.35 17.71
N LYS A 32 -12.93 -17.24 18.26
CA LYS A 32 -13.35 -16.06 17.50
C LYS A 32 -12.12 -15.25 17.09
N ILE A 33 -12.13 -14.73 15.86
CA ILE A 33 -11.08 -13.82 15.39
C ILE A 33 -11.48 -12.38 15.74
N ILE A 34 -10.56 -11.63 16.33
CA ILE A 34 -10.69 -10.23 16.68
C ILE A 34 -9.55 -9.48 15.97
N THR A 35 -9.89 -8.43 15.23
CA THR A 35 -8.92 -7.56 14.58
C THR A 35 -8.76 -6.27 15.37
N VAL A 36 -7.51 -5.80 15.50
CA VAL A 36 -7.17 -4.58 16.25
C VAL A 36 -6.30 -3.65 15.41
N GLY A 37 -6.42 -2.33 15.64
CA GLY A 37 -5.80 -1.31 14.78
C GLY A 37 -4.40 -0.89 15.19
N SER A 38 -3.88 -1.33 16.34
CA SER A 38 -2.58 -0.92 16.86
C SER A 38 -1.97 -1.95 17.82
N ASP A 39 -0.65 -1.88 18.00
CA ASP A 39 0.09 -2.69 18.97
C ASP A 39 -0.38 -2.40 20.41
N GLU A 40 -0.71 -1.15 20.72
CA GLU A 40 -1.24 -0.76 22.03
C GLU A 40 -2.58 -1.42 22.30
N GLU A 41 -3.47 -1.45 21.31
CA GLU A 41 -4.75 -2.15 21.42
C GLU A 41 -4.55 -3.66 21.54
N ALA A 42 -3.65 -4.26 20.75
CA ALA A 42 -3.30 -5.67 20.87
C ALA A 42 -2.80 -6.06 22.27
N LYS A 43 -2.01 -5.19 22.91
CA LYS A 43 -1.51 -5.40 24.29
C LYS A 43 -2.64 -5.45 25.32
N LEU A 44 -3.75 -4.74 25.11
CA LEU A 44 -4.93 -4.84 25.97
C LEU A 44 -5.59 -6.23 25.91
N HIS A 45 -5.30 -7.01 24.87
CA HIS A 45 -5.78 -8.37 24.72
C HIS A 45 -4.79 -9.43 25.19
N MET A 46 -3.61 -9.06 25.72
CA MET A 46 -2.61 -9.99 26.26
C MET A 46 -3.06 -10.60 27.60
N HIS A 47 -4.02 -11.50 27.51
CA HIS A 47 -4.52 -12.34 28.59
C HIS A 47 -4.33 -13.81 28.23
N GLU A 48 -4.27 -14.69 29.24
CA GLU A 48 -4.03 -16.13 29.04
C GLU A 48 -5.07 -16.81 28.13
N ASP A 49 -6.28 -16.24 28.02
CA ASP A 49 -7.39 -16.76 27.22
C ASP A 49 -7.36 -16.34 25.73
N ASN A 50 -6.38 -15.55 25.31
CA ASN A 50 -6.25 -15.06 23.94
C ASN A 50 -4.94 -15.52 23.29
N ILE A 51 -4.99 -15.86 22.00
CA ILE A 51 -3.80 -16.03 21.16
C ILE A 51 -3.60 -14.75 20.34
N ILE A 52 -2.44 -14.11 20.47
CA ILE A 52 -2.08 -12.94 19.67
C ILE A 52 -1.17 -13.37 18.52
N VAL A 53 -1.52 -13.00 17.28
CA VAL A 53 -0.84 -13.41 16.04
C VAL A 53 -0.45 -12.17 15.20
N GLY A 54 0.85 -12.03 14.91
CA GLY A 54 1.39 -10.98 14.03
C GLY A 54 1.22 -9.55 14.52
N ILE A 55 1.06 -9.32 15.83
CA ILE A 55 0.87 -7.97 16.38
C ILE A 55 1.23 -7.90 17.89
N GLY A 56 1.59 -6.70 18.36
CA GLY A 56 1.61 -6.33 19.78
C GLY A 56 2.84 -6.77 20.58
N GLY A 57 3.81 -7.45 19.97
CA GLY A 57 4.98 -8.04 20.61
C GLY A 57 4.71 -9.42 21.25
N GLY A 58 3.63 -10.08 20.85
CA GLY A 58 3.21 -11.36 21.41
C GLY A 58 4.15 -12.54 21.10
N ARG A 59 3.77 -13.75 21.54
CA ARG A 59 4.54 -14.97 21.28
C ARG A 59 4.69 -15.25 19.78
N PHE A 60 3.65 -14.99 19.00
CA PHE A 60 3.58 -15.21 17.55
C PHE A 60 3.68 -13.91 16.74
N ASP A 61 4.42 -12.95 17.28
CA ASP A 61 4.78 -11.72 16.57
C ASP A 61 6.28 -11.75 16.27
N GLU A 62 6.63 -11.59 14.99
CA GLU A 62 7.99 -11.52 14.48
C GLU A 62 8.62 -10.14 14.62
N HIS A 63 7.82 -9.09 14.85
CA HIS A 63 8.33 -7.74 15.09
C HIS A 63 9.19 -7.71 16.37
N GLY A 64 10.50 -7.50 16.20
CA GLY A 64 11.48 -7.43 17.29
C GLY A 64 12.21 -8.73 17.63
N LYS A 65 11.93 -9.84 16.93
CA LYS A 65 12.70 -11.09 16.99
C LYS A 65 13.57 -11.23 15.74
N ASN A 66 14.58 -12.11 15.74
CA ASN A 66 15.44 -12.35 14.58
C ASN A 66 14.61 -12.43 13.27
N ASN A 67 14.89 -11.55 12.31
CA ASN A 67 14.10 -11.23 11.10
C ASN A 67 13.98 -12.37 10.05
N GLN A 68 13.93 -13.64 10.46
CA GLN A 68 13.87 -14.78 9.54
C GLN A 68 12.60 -15.63 9.67
N GLU A 69 11.79 -15.41 10.70
CA GLU A 69 10.50 -16.08 10.90
C GLU A 69 9.34 -15.14 10.59
N CYS A 70 8.18 -15.69 10.24
CA CYS A 70 6.89 -14.98 10.15
C CYS A 70 5.89 -15.60 11.15
N ALA A 71 4.69 -15.04 11.27
CA ALA A 71 3.70 -15.50 12.26
C ALA A 71 3.38 -17.01 12.08
N ALA A 72 3.25 -17.47 10.83
CA ALA A 72 2.96 -18.87 10.50
C ALA A 72 4.04 -19.84 11.00
N THR A 73 5.32 -19.51 10.81
CA THR A 73 6.43 -20.37 11.25
C THR A 73 6.52 -20.43 12.78
N LEU A 74 6.27 -19.30 13.46
CA LEU A 74 6.24 -19.24 14.92
C LEU A 74 5.13 -20.13 15.52
N VAL A 75 3.95 -20.10 14.91
CA VAL A 75 2.81 -20.95 15.31
C VAL A 75 3.09 -22.42 15.04
N ALA A 76 3.58 -22.77 13.84
CA ALA A 76 3.87 -24.15 13.48
C ALA A 76 4.84 -24.82 14.47
N ARG A 77 5.93 -24.12 14.80
CA ARG A 77 6.92 -24.57 15.80
C ARG A 77 6.30 -24.79 17.17
N GLN A 78 5.42 -23.88 17.59
CA GLN A 78 4.79 -23.97 18.91
C GLN A 78 3.79 -25.12 19.02
N LEU A 79 3.02 -25.35 17.96
CA LEU A 79 2.07 -26.45 17.86
C LEU A 79 2.76 -27.79 17.57
N ARG A 80 4.08 -27.78 17.34
CA ARG A 80 4.87 -28.96 16.93
C ARG A 80 4.28 -29.62 15.70
N VAL A 81 3.81 -28.80 14.75
CA VAL A 81 3.41 -29.27 13.42
C VAL A 81 4.62 -29.95 12.78
N ASP A 82 4.41 -31.06 12.08
CA ASP A 82 5.47 -31.76 11.38
C ASP A 82 6.14 -30.83 10.35
N GLU A 83 7.27 -30.25 10.73
CA GLU A 83 7.96 -29.23 9.94
C GLU A 83 8.40 -29.78 8.58
N LEU A 84 8.72 -31.08 8.47
CA LEU A 84 9.10 -31.69 7.19
C LEU A 84 7.91 -31.75 6.23
N LYS A 85 6.74 -32.13 6.75
CA LYS A 85 5.51 -32.23 5.99
C LYS A 85 5.00 -30.88 5.51
N PHE A 86 5.09 -29.86 6.36
CA PHE A 86 4.61 -28.50 6.07
C PHE A 86 5.69 -27.55 5.55
N PHE A 87 6.94 -28.01 5.40
CA PHE A 87 8.09 -27.19 5.03
C PHE A 87 7.81 -26.29 3.81
N ARG A 88 7.25 -26.87 2.74
CA ARG A 88 6.99 -26.13 1.51
C ARG A 88 5.97 -25.00 1.69
N LEU A 89 4.89 -25.24 2.43
CA LEU A 89 3.88 -24.22 2.71
C LEU A 89 4.47 -23.10 3.58
N LEU A 90 5.14 -23.48 4.66
CA LEU A 90 5.73 -22.53 5.60
C LEU A 90 6.81 -21.68 4.95
N GLU A 91 7.69 -22.28 4.15
CA GLU A 91 8.72 -21.54 3.42
C GLU A 91 8.12 -20.60 2.39
N GLU A 92 7.07 -21.01 1.67
CA GLU A 92 6.42 -20.16 0.69
C GLU A 92 5.73 -18.94 1.33
N VAL A 93 5.00 -19.15 2.42
CA VAL A 93 4.35 -18.09 3.19
C VAL A 93 5.40 -17.12 3.77
N ARG A 94 6.47 -17.67 4.37
CA ARG A 94 7.59 -16.91 4.91
C ARG A 94 8.30 -16.09 3.83
N GLN A 95 8.51 -16.64 2.64
CA GLN A 95 9.11 -15.91 1.51
C GLN A 95 8.20 -14.78 1.00
N CYS A 96 6.88 -15.01 0.96
CA CYS A 96 5.93 -13.97 0.56
C CYS A 96 5.85 -12.82 1.57
N ASP A 97 6.03 -13.11 2.86
CA ASP A 97 6.05 -12.12 3.92
C ASP A 97 7.37 -11.33 3.93
N LEU A 98 8.51 -12.03 4.02
CA LEU A 98 9.82 -11.40 4.17
C LEU A 98 10.36 -10.77 2.89
N THR A 99 9.84 -11.15 1.72
CA THR A 99 10.34 -10.65 0.44
C THR A 99 9.23 -10.03 -0.40
N ALA A 100 9.55 -8.92 -1.08
CA ALA A 100 8.68 -8.34 -2.10
C ALA A 100 8.61 -9.19 -3.39
N LYS A 101 8.89 -10.50 -3.34
CA LYS A 101 9.00 -11.40 -4.50
C LYS A 101 7.81 -12.38 -4.64
N SER A 102 6.73 -12.17 -3.90
CA SER A 102 5.51 -12.95 -4.09
C SER A 102 5.04 -12.88 -5.55
N ARG A 103 4.65 -14.03 -6.10
CA ARG A 103 3.98 -14.09 -7.41
C ARG A 103 2.56 -13.57 -7.21
N GLY A 104 2.07 -12.79 -8.17
CA GLY A 104 0.76 -12.12 -8.05
C GLY A 104 -0.47 -13.03 -7.97
N GLN A 105 -0.30 -14.35 -7.94
CA GLN A 105 -1.36 -15.36 -7.89
C GLN A 105 -1.36 -16.18 -6.60
N GLN A 106 -0.35 -15.99 -5.76
CA GLN A 106 -0.24 -16.66 -4.47
C GLN A 106 -1.22 -16.03 -3.49
N LEU A 107 -1.78 -16.83 -2.57
CA LEU A 107 -2.77 -16.38 -1.58
C LEU A 107 -2.41 -15.04 -0.92
N PRO A 108 -1.18 -14.78 -0.45
CA PRO A 108 -0.86 -13.50 0.19
C PRO A 108 -1.13 -12.28 -0.72
N GLU A 109 -0.89 -12.38 -2.02
CA GLU A 109 -1.17 -11.29 -2.97
C GLU A 109 -2.66 -11.20 -3.31
N VAL A 110 -3.36 -12.33 -3.42
CA VAL A 110 -4.82 -12.35 -3.63
C VAL A 110 -5.55 -11.75 -2.44
N ILE A 111 -5.11 -12.05 -1.22
CA ILE A 111 -5.63 -11.50 0.04
C ILE A 111 -5.49 -9.98 0.05
N LYS A 112 -4.31 -9.44 -0.29
CA LYS A 112 -4.08 -7.99 -0.43
C LYS A 112 -5.04 -7.36 -1.44
N ALA A 113 -5.22 -7.98 -2.61
CA ALA A 113 -6.15 -7.51 -3.63
C ALA A 113 -7.62 -7.58 -3.15
N LEU A 114 -8.00 -8.62 -2.40
CA LEU A 114 -9.34 -8.76 -1.84
C LEU A 114 -9.68 -7.65 -0.85
N TYR A 115 -8.75 -7.25 0.02
CA TYR A 115 -8.97 -6.13 0.95
C TYR A 115 -9.19 -4.77 0.27
N ASP A 116 -8.81 -4.62 -1.00
CA ASP A 116 -9.13 -3.41 -1.75
C ASP A 116 -10.62 -3.32 -2.13
N HIS A 117 -11.32 -4.45 -2.22
CA HIS A 117 -12.66 -4.55 -2.82
C HIS A 117 -13.71 -5.27 -1.95
N LYS A 118 -13.31 -5.95 -0.87
CA LYS A 118 -14.19 -6.67 0.06
C LYS A 118 -13.99 -6.20 1.50
N ASN A 119 -15.00 -6.43 2.33
CA ASN A 119 -14.87 -6.17 3.78
C ASN A 119 -13.96 -7.23 4.42
N GLU A 120 -13.39 -6.87 5.57
CA GLU A 120 -12.39 -7.68 6.27
C GLU A 120 -12.86 -9.10 6.59
N ASN A 121 -14.08 -9.27 7.10
CA ASN A 121 -14.60 -10.57 7.50
C ASN A 121 -14.74 -11.54 6.32
N ASP A 122 -15.15 -11.04 5.15
CA ASP A 122 -15.24 -11.85 3.93
C ASP A 122 -13.87 -12.32 3.46
N VAL A 123 -12.85 -11.45 3.55
CA VAL A 123 -11.47 -11.80 3.16
C VAL A 123 -10.88 -12.84 4.10
N ILE A 124 -11.05 -12.65 5.42
CA ILE A 124 -10.60 -13.62 6.43
C ILE A 124 -11.26 -14.98 6.18
N THR A 125 -12.58 -15.00 5.97
CA THR A 125 -13.33 -16.24 5.70
C THR A 125 -12.84 -16.93 4.43
N TRP A 126 -12.67 -16.17 3.34
CA TRP A 126 -12.18 -16.66 2.06
C TRP A 126 -10.77 -17.26 2.18
N ALA A 127 -9.86 -16.57 2.88
CA ALA A 127 -8.49 -17.01 3.06
C ALA A 127 -8.38 -18.27 3.93
N LEU A 128 -9.13 -18.33 5.04
CA LEU A 128 -9.14 -19.50 5.91
C LEU A 128 -9.70 -20.74 5.22
N ARG A 129 -10.67 -20.58 4.30
CA ARG A 129 -11.12 -21.70 3.46
C ARG A 129 -10.00 -22.23 2.58
N GLY A 130 -9.26 -21.34 1.93
CA GLY A 130 -8.13 -21.70 1.07
C GLY A 130 -6.98 -22.38 1.82
N TYR A 131 -6.49 -21.77 2.90
CA TYR A 131 -5.46 -22.37 3.74
C TYR A 131 -5.93 -23.67 4.40
N GLY A 132 -7.19 -23.75 4.83
CA GLY A 132 -7.77 -24.95 5.44
C GLY A 132 -7.77 -26.15 4.48
N ALA A 133 -8.19 -25.95 3.23
CA ALA A 133 -8.15 -26.99 2.21
C ALA A 133 -6.71 -27.47 1.94
N LEU A 134 -5.76 -26.54 1.83
CA LEU A 134 -4.36 -26.85 1.62
C LEU A 134 -3.74 -27.61 2.80
N ILE A 135 -3.97 -27.15 4.03
CA ILE A 135 -3.46 -27.79 5.24
C ILE A 135 -4.00 -29.22 5.37
N LYS A 136 -5.30 -29.43 5.12
CA LYS A 136 -5.93 -30.75 5.17
C LYS A 136 -5.24 -31.73 4.21
N VAL A 137 -5.05 -31.33 2.95
CA VAL A 137 -4.46 -32.20 1.92
C VAL A 137 -2.97 -32.47 2.17
N ILE A 138 -2.24 -31.48 2.69
CA ILE A 138 -0.86 -31.70 3.18
C ILE A 138 -0.89 -32.71 4.34
N ASP A 139 -1.81 -32.55 5.30
CA ASP A 139 -1.93 -33.43 6.47
C ASP A 139 -2.33 -34.87 6.09
N ASP A 140 -3.19 -35.03 5.10
CA ASP A 140 -3.59 -36.35 4.61
C ASP A 140 -2.50 -37.00 3.75
N GLY A 141 -1.47 -36.25 3.34
CA GLY A 141 -0.42 -36.73 2.42
C GLY A 141 -0.94 -36.96 1.00
N THR A 142 -2.04 -36.30 0.62
CA THR A 142 -2.76 -36.50 -0.65
C THR A 142 -2.51 -35.38 -1.66
N LEU A 143 -1.54 -34.51 -1.40
CA LEU A 143 -1.16 -33.42 -2.30
C LEU A 143 -0.50 -33.99 -3.57
N ASP A 144 -1.25 -34.04 -4.66
CA ASP A 144 -0.70 -34.34 -5.98
C ASP A 144 -0.20 -33.07 -6.69
N HIS A 145 0.33 -33.25 -7.90
CA HIS A 145 0.90 -32.17 -8.71
C HIS A 145 0.02 -31.80 -9.91
N GLU A 146 -1.07 -32.53 -10.14
CA GLU A 146 -2.01 -32.29 -11.24
C GLU A 146 -3.26 -31.63 -10.68
N HIS A 147 -3.53 -30.40 -11.11
CA HIS A 147 -4.71 -29.65 -10.70
C HIS A 147 -5.59 -29.36 -11.92
N ASN A 148 -6.91 -29.46 -11.76
CA ASN A 148 -7.85 -29.08 -12.79
C ASN A 148 -7.92 -27.54 -12.89
N THR A 149 -7.73 -27.03 -14.12
CA THR A 149 -7.78 -25.59 -14.41
C THR A 149 -9.13 -25.13 -14.96
N GLU A 150 -10.05 -26.07 -15.23
CA GLU A 150 -11.37 -25.78 -15.82
C GLU A 150 -12.20 -24.81 -14.98
N ILE A 151 -12.25 -24.99 -13.65
CA ILE A 151 -12.99 -24.09 -12.74
C ILE A 151 -12.37 -22.68 -12.75
N VAL A 152 -11.04 -22.58 -12.87
CA VAL A 152 -10.33 -21.28 -12.93
C VAL A 152 -10.59 -20.61 -14.27
N GLU A 153 -10.62 -21.36 -15.38
CA GLU A 153 -10.98 -20.88 -16.70
C GLU A 153 -12.41 -20.34 -16.71
N GLU A 154 -13.36 -21.11 -16.20
CA GLU A 154 -14.77 -20.72 -16.07
C GLU A 154 -14.91 -19.45 -15.21
N ALA A 155 -14.30 -19.42 -14.03
CA ALA A 155 -14.28 -18.25 -13.16
C ALA A 155 -13.72 -17.01 -13.86
N SER A 156 -12.65 -17.17 -14.65
CA SER A 156 -12.01 -16.08 -15.37
C SER A 156 -12.90 -15.52 -16.48
N ILE A 157 -13.60 -16.38 -17.22
CA ILE A 157 -14.60 -15.97 -18.23
C ILE A 157 -15.74 -15.21 -17.56
N ALA A 158 -16.23 -15.70 -16.43
CA ALA A 158 -17.30 -15.04 -15.68
C ALA A 158 -16.88 -13.65 -15.15
N VAL A 159 -15.62 -13.46 -14.74
CA VAL A 159 -15.09 -12.13 -14.38
C VAL A 159 -15.05 -11.22 -15.60
N LEU A 160 -14.50 -11.68 -16.72
CA LEU A 160 -14.42 -10.87 -17.94
C LEU A 160 -15.78 -10.34 -18.40
N GLU A 161 -16.77 -11.23 -18.44
CA GLU A 161 -18.11 -10.90 -18.93
C GLU A 161 -18.76 -9.80 -18.06
N ARG A 162 -18.52 -9.82 -16.74
CA ARG A 162 -19.02 -8.80 -15.81
C ARG A 162 -18.44 -7.41 -16.04
N TYR A 163 -17.22 -7.32 -16.56
CA TYR A 163 -16.51 -6.05 -16.74
C TYR A 163 -16.36 -5.64 -18.20
N LYS A 164 -17.00 -6.35 -19.14
CA LYS A 164 -16.87 -6.10 -20.56
C LYS A 164 -17.26 -4.68 -20.97
N ASP A 165 -18.15 -4.00 -20.25
CA ASP A 165 -18.62 -2.66 -20.59
C ASP A 165 -17.75 -1.51 -20.03
N ARG A 166 -16.69 -1.83 -19.27
CA ARG A 166 -15.73 -0.82 -18.80
C ARG A 166 -14.80 -0.35 -19.93
N ASN A 167 -13.79 0.46 -19.59
CA ASN A 167 -12.82 0.94 -20.56
C ASN A 167 -12.12 -0.25 -21.26
N GLN A 168 -12.48 -0.50 -22.52
CA GLN A 168 -12.03 -1.66 -23.30
C GLN A 168 -10.52 -1.81 -23.37
N HIS A 169 -9.79 -0.69 -23.44
CA HIS A 169 -8.34 -0.72 -23.44
C HIS A 169 -7.80 -1.21 -22.10
N ALA A 170 -8.32 -0.67 -21.00
CA ALA A 170 -7.92 -1.05 -19.65
C ALA A 170 -8.30 -2.52 -19.34
N VAL A 171 -9.51 -2.94 -19.71
CA VAL A 171 -9.99 -4.34 -19.60
C VAL A 171 -9.07 -5.29 -20.36
N LYS A 172 -8.74 -4.99 -21.62
CA LYS A 172 -7.83 -5.82 -22.43
C LYS A 172 -6.44 -5.94 -21.80
N GLN A 173 -5.89 -4.86 -21.24
CA GLN A 173 -4.60 -4.89 -20.57
C GLN A 173 -4.65 -5.60 -19.22
N ALA A 174 -5.76 -5.50 -18.50
CA ALA A 174 -5.98 -6.24 -17.27
C ALA A 174 -6.08 -7.74 -17.52
N TRP A 175 -6.88 -8.12 -18.51
CA TRP A 175 -7.05 -9.51 -18.91
C TRP A 175 -5.74 -10.18 -19.30
N LYS A 176 -4.88 -9.53 -20.09
CA LYS A 176 -3.57 -10.09 -20.48
C LYS A 176 -2.71 -10.52 -19.28
N ARG A 177 -2.88 -9.88 -18.11
CA ARG A 177 -2.21 -10.31 -16.88
C ARG A 177 -2.94 -11.44 -16.18
N CYS A 178 -4.28 -11.43 -16.20
CA CYS A 178 -5.10 -12.52 -15.66
C CYS A 178 -4.98 -13.81 -16.49
N GLU A 179 -4.76 -13.73 -17.79
CA GLU A 179 -4.52 -14.86 -18.67
C GLU A 179 -3.23 -15.61 -18.28
N ALA A 180 -2.24 -14.91 -17.73
CA ALA A 180 -1.06 -15.56 -17.15
C ALA A 180 -1.39 -16.34 -15.86
N ILE A 181 -2.56 -16.12 -15.24
CA ILE A 181 -3.07 -16.90 -14.09
C ILE A 181 -3.61 -18.23 -14.59
N VAL A 182 -4.47 -18.17 -15.60
CA VAL A 182 -5.06 -19.35 -16.22
C VAL A 182 -3.98 -20.27 -16.80
N ASN A 183 -2.98 -19.68 -17.47
CA ASN A 183 -1.96 -20.45 -18.19
C ASN A 183 -0.78 -20.91 -17.32
N ASN A 184 -0.67 -20.45 -16.08
CA ASN A 184 0.43 -20.84 -15.21
C ASN A 184 0.15 -22.19 -14.54
N ARG A 185 0.62 -23.27 -15.18
CA ARG A 185 0.48 -24.65 -14.68
C ARG A 185 1.55 -25.05 -13.67
N ARG A 186 2.47 -24.15 -13.31
CA ARG A 186 3.61 -24.47 -12.44
C ARG A 186 3.99 -23.31 -11.51
N GLY A 187 3.72 -23.49 -10.22
CA GLY A 187 4.85 -23.49 -9.30
C GLY A 187 4.72 -22.75 -7.96
N ALA A 188 3.56 -22.74 -7.33
CA ALA A 188 3.48 -22.50 -5.89
C ALA A 188 2.32 -23.26 -5.25
N LEU A 189 2.44 -23.67 -3.99
CA LEU A 189 1.37 -24.37 -3.26
C LEU A 189 0.18 -23.46 -2.97
N THR A 190 0.44 -22.16 -2.84
CA THR A 190 -0.60 -21.17 -2.55
C THR A 190 -1.15 -20.49 -3.80
N GLU A 191 -0.84 -20.99 -5.00
CA GLU A 191 -1.44 -20.49 -6.25
C GLU A 191 -2.97 -20.75 -6.25
N ILE A 192 -3.73 -19.75 -6.73
CA ILE A 192 -5.20 -19.80 -6.75
C ILE A 192 -5.76 -21.03 -7.48
N SER A 193 -5.08 -21.49 -8.53
CA SER A 193 -5.51 -22.68 -9.30
C SER A 193 -5.38 -23.97 -8.50
N VAL A 194 -4.27 -24.14 -7.78
CA VAL A 194 -4.04 -25.29 -6.91
C VAL A 194 -5.13 -25.34 -5.84
N ILE A 195 -5.36 -24.22 -5.14
CA ILE A 195 -6.32 -24.20 -4.03
C ILE A 195 -7.77 -24.37 -4.51
N THR A 196 -8.12 -23.82 -5.67
CA THR A 196 -9.44 -24.02 -6.27
C THR A 196 -9.72 -25.51 -6.48
N ASP A 197 -8.74 -26.24 -7.02
CA ASP A 197 -8.84 -27.69 -7.21
C ASP A 197 -8.96 -28.44 -5.87
N LEU A 198 -8.21 -28.04 -4.84
CA LEU A 198 -8.34 -28.62 -3.50
C LEU A 198 -9.72 -28.39 -2.87
N ILE A 199 -10.31 -27.21 -3.08
CA ILE A 199 -11.67 -26.90 -2.61
C ILE A 199 -12.71 -27.72 -3.39
N ALA A 200 -12.52 -27.91 -4.70
CA ALA A 200 -13.43 -28.72 -5.52
C ALA A 200 -13.45 -30.19 -5.07
N ARG A 201 -12.29 -30.76 -4.69
CA ARG A 201 -12.17 -32.12 -4.15
C ARG A 201 -12.92 -32.34 -2.83
N ASP A 202 -13.16 -31.28 -2.06
CA ASP A 202 -14.01 -31.34 -0.86
C ASP A 202 -15.52 -31.49 -1.20
N GLY A 203 -15.89 -31.52 -2.49
CA GLY A 203 -17.18 -32.02 -2.97
C GLY A 203 -18.22 -30.95 -3.26
N ILE A 204 -17.83 -29.69 -3.47
CA ILE A 204 -18.76 -28.59 -3.78
C ILE A 204 -18.18 -27.69 -4.88
N ASP A 205 -18.32 -28.11 -6.14
CA ASP A 205 -17.82 -27.35 -7.31
C ASP A 205 -18.31 -25.90 -7.32
N GLY A 206 -19.56 -25.66 -6.93
CA GLY A 206 -20.11 -24.30 -6.83
C GLY A 206 -19.40 -23.42 -5.79
N GLU A 207 -18.87 -24.01 -4.71
CA GLU A 207 -18.07 -23.30 -3.72
C GLU A 207 -16.69 -22.97 -4.31
N ALA A 208 -16.05 -23.93 -4.97
CA ALA A 208 -14.75 -23.75 -5.63
C ALA A 208 -14.82 -22.65 -6.70
N LEU A 209 -15.86 -22.68 -7.57
CA LEU A 209 -16.08 -21.68 -8.60
C LEU A 209 -16.28 -20.28 -8.00
N LYS A 210 -17.08 -20.16 -6.95
CA LYS A 210 -17.28 -18.88 -6.25
C LYS A 210 -15.97 -18.40 -5.63
N TRP A 211 -15.25 -19.28 -4.94
CA TRP A 211 -13.98 -18.95 -4.29
C TRP A 211 -12.94 -18.47 -5.30
N ALA A 212 -12.78 -19.18 -6.42
CA ALA A 212 -11.90 -18.79 -7.52
C ALA A 212 -12.31 -17.46 -8.14
N SER A 213 -13.62 -17.29 -8.43
CA SER A 213 -14.16 -16.06 -9.01
C SER A 213 -13.88 -14.84 -8.14
N ASP A 214 -14.04 -14.97 -6.82
CA ASP A 214 -13.78 -13.88 -5.86
C ASP A 214 -12.30 -13.44 -5.91
N GLY A 215 -11.36 -14.41 -5.93
CA GLY A 215 -9.92 -14.10 -5.99
C GLY A 215 -9.45 -13.56 -7.35
N ILE A 216 -9.92 -14.15 -8.45
CA ILE A 216 -9.59 -13.71 -9.82
C ILE A 216 -10.14 -12.31 -10.07
N GLU A 217 -11.37 -12.03 -9.63
CA GLU A 217 -11.99 -10.72 -9.72
C GLU A 217 -11.18 -9.66 -8.99
N ALA A 218 -10.72 -9.95 -7.78
CA ALA A 218 -9.91 -9.01 -7.00
C ALA A 218 -8.59 -8.66 -7.72
N LEU A 219 -7.88 -9.66 -8.25
CA LEU A 219 -6.66 -9.43 -9.05
C LEU A 219 -6.95 -8.64 -10.33
N PHE A 220 -8.05 -8.98 -11.02
CA PHE A 220 -8.47 -8.30 -12.24
C PHE A 220 -8.80 -6.83 -11.97
N LEU A 221 -9.59 -6.52 -10.93
CA LEU A 221 -9.95 -5.17 -10.53
C LEU A 221 -8.73 -4.35 -10.14
N GLN A 222 -7.80 -4.92 -9.36
CA GLN A 222 -6.57 -4.25 -8.99
C GLN A 222 -5.73 -3.86 -10.21
N GLN A 223 -5.69 -4.73 -11.22
CA GLN A 223 -4.99 -4.45 -12.47
C GLN A 223 -5.75 -3.44 -13.35
N LEU A 224 -7.08 -3.52 -13.37
CA LEU A 224 -7.94 -2.58 -14.09
C LEU A 224 -7.77 -1.16 -13.54
N ASP A 225 -7.83 -1.00 -12.21
CA ASP A 225 -7.58 0.27 -11.52
C ASP A 225 -6.20 0.82 -11.86
N PHE A 226 -5.17 -0.02 -11.92
CA PHE A 226 -3.84 0.40 -12.34
C PHE A 226 -3.79 0.90 -13.79
N GLN A 227 -4.46 0.22 -14.72
CA GLN A 227 -4.53 0.67 -16.12
C GLN A 227 -5.30 1.98 -16.28
N GLU A 228 -6.41 2.14 -15.56
CA GLU A 228 -7.17 3.39 -15.55
C GLU A 228 -6.38 4.55 -14.92
N ALA A 229 -5.60 4.28 -13.87
CA ALA A 229 -4.69 5.24 -13.27
C ALA A 229 -3.60 5.70 -14.25
N LEU A 230 -2.99 4.77 -15.01
CA LEU A 230 -2.03 5.09 -16.07
C LEU A 230 -2.65 6.00 -17.14
N LEU A 231 -3.81 5.63 -17.67
CA LEU A 231 -4.53 6.43 -18.67
C LEU A 231 -4.89 7.81 -18.13
N THR A 232 -5.26 7.90 -16.85
CA THR A 232 -5.61 9.19 -16.22
C THR A 232 -4.38 10.07 -16.04
N ILE A 233 -3.25 9.52 -15.58
CA ILE A 233 -1.97 10.25 -15.51
C ILE A 233 -1.58 10.76 -16.91
N GLU A 234 -1.68 9.91 -17.93
CA GLU A 234 -1.29 10.24 -19.29
C GLU A 234 -2.15 11.34 -19.93
N LYS A 235 -3.48 11.23 -19.78
CA LYS A 235 -4.44 12.11 -20.46
C LYS A 235 -4.84 13.35 -19.68
N ARG A 236 -4.79 13.30 -18.35
CA ARG A 236 -5.32 14.35 -17.45
C ARG A 236 -4.29 14.86 -16.44
N GLY A 237 -3.12 14.24 -16.35
CA GLY A 237 -2.06 14.67 -15.45
C GLY A 237 -1.50 16.04 -15.86
N ARG A 238 -1.51 16.99 -14.92
CA ARG A 238 -0.91 18.32 -15.12
C ARG A 238 0.59 18.21 -14.91
N ARG A 239 1.37 18.33 -15.99
CA ARG A 239 2.82 18.17 -15.95
C ARG A 239 3.49 19.47 -15.52
N PHE A 240 4.50 19.36 -14.67
CA PHE A 240 5.34 20.47 -14.27
C PHE A 240 6.75 19.97 -13.92
N GLU A 241 7.68 20.89 -13.74
CA GLU A 241 9.08 20.57 -13.45
C GLU A 241 9.52 21.16 -12.13
N ALA A 242 10.48 20.51 -11.46
CA ALA A 242 11.09 21.02 -10.25
C ALA A 242 12.62 20.89 -10.35
N PRO A 243 13.39 21.99 -10.29
CA PRO A 243 14.84 21.90 -10.31
C PRO A 243 15.34 21.31 -8.98
N LEU A 244 16.07 20.20 -9.05
CA LEU A 244 16.79 19.62 -7.92
C LEU A 244 18.19 20.23 -7.86
N PHE A 245 18.49 20.90 -6.75
CA PHE A 245 19.79 21.52 -6.54
C PHE A 245 20.68 20.68 -5.62
N GLN A 246 21.96 20.58 -5.98
CA GLN A 246 23.02 20.01 -5.13
C GLN A 246 24.16 21.02 -4.99
N ARG A 247 24.91 20.92 -3.88
CA ARG A 247 26.12 21.73 -3.71
C ARG A 247 27.23 21.17 -4.58
N GLY A 248 27.82 22.02 -5.41
CA GLY A 248 29.06 21.73 -6.12
C GLY A 248 30.25 21.61 -5.17
N SER A 249 31.40 21.22 -5.71
CA SER A 249 32.67 21.17 -4.96
C SER A 249 33.12 22.55 -4.45
N ASP A 250 32.65 23.62 -5.08
CA ASP A 250 32.82 25.03 -4.68
C ASP A 250 31.82 25.48 -3.59
N GLY A 251 30.94 24.59 -3.14
CA GLY A 251 29.89 24.88 -2.17
C GLY A 251 28.70 25.66 -2.74
N LEU A 252 28.72 26.03 -4.03
CA LEU A 252 27.64 26.76 -4.69
C LEU A 252 26.52 25.81 -5.12
N PRO A 253 25.24 26.23 -5.06
CA PRO A 253 24.14 25.44 -5.60
C PRO A 253 24.24 25.31 -7.11
N ARG A 254 24.04 24.10 -7.62
CA ARG A 254 23.90 23.84 -9.05
C ARG A 254 22.70 22.93 -9.26
N ILE A 255 21.96 23.14 -10.34
CA ILE A 255 20.90 22.22 -10.75
C ILE A 255 21.58 20.90 -11.12
N SER A 256 21.34 19.86 -10.34
CA SER A 256 21.87 18.52 -10.62
C SER A 256 20.94 17.77 -11.56
N LYS A 257 19.63 18.01 -11.45
CA LYS A 257 18.59 17.35 -12.25
C LYS A 257 17.33 18.21 -12.29
N THR A 258 16.57 18.15 -13.37
CA THR A 258 15.18 18.62 -13.41
C THR A 258 14.25 17.44 -13.14
N LEU A 259 13.48 17.51 -12.05
CA LEU A 259 12.50 16.50 -11.67
C LEU A 259 11.22 16.67 -12.50
N ARG A 260 10.76 15.58 -13.09
CA ARG A 260 9.49 15.51 -13.83
C ARG A 260 8.36 15.28 -12.83
N CYS A 261 7.45 16.22 -12.72
CA CYS A 261 6.37 16.16 -11.75
C CYS A 261 5.01 16.06 -12.46
N VAL A 262 4.04 15.42 -11.80
CA VAL A 262 2.67 15.35 -12.31
C VAL A 262 1.66 15.58 -11.19
N GLY A 263 0.71 16.47 -11.42
CA GLY A 263 -0.45 16.70 -10.59
C GLY A 263 -1.66 15.93 -11.13
N VAL A 264 -2.32 15.13 -10.29
CA VAL A 264 -3.48 14.33 -10.65
C VAL A 264 -4.61 14.57 -9.66
N PHE A 265 -5.84 14.65 -10.16
CA PHE A 265 -7.05 14.73 -9.36
C PHE A 265 -7.88 13.45 -9.52
N GLY A 266 -8.15 12.73 -8.43
CA GLY A 266 -8.95 11.52 -8.42
C GLY A 266 -8.73 10.64 -7.19
N GLU A 267 -9.51 9.56 -7.08
CA GLU A 267 -9.53 8.66 -5.93
C GLU A 267 -8.98 7.25 -6.19
N ASN A 268 -8.44 7.02 -7.39
CA ASN A 268 -7.91 5.71 -7.76
C ASN A 268 -6.66 5.40 -6.93
N ARG A 269 -6.76 4.37 -6.08
CA ARG A 269 -5.67 3.96 -5.16
C ARG A 269 -4.40 3.52 -5.90
N ALA A 270 -4.54 3.07 -7.15
CA ALA A 270 -3.43 2.63 -7.96
C ALA A 270 -2.58 3.77 -8.53
N PHE A 271 -2.93 5.05 -8.34
CA PHE A 271 -2.10 6.19 -8.79
C PHE A 271 -0.66 6.12 -8.27
N SER A 272 -0.47 5.77 -6.99
CA SER A 272 0.87 5.68 -6.40
C SER A 272 1.72 4.57 -7.03
N ARG A 273 1.09 3.49 -7.50
CA ARG A 273 1.74 2.39 -8.24
C ARG A 273 1.97 2.77 -9.71
N ALA A 274 0.97 3.39 -10.32
CA ALA A 274 0.99 3.83 -11.72
C ALA A 274 2.05 4.90 -11.98
N PHE A 275 2.25 5.87 -11.07
CA PHE A 275 3.27 6.90 -11.28
C PHE A 275 4.70 6.34 -11.29
N ARG A 276 4.96 5.29 -10.51
CA ARG A 276 6.27 4.61 -10.46
C ARG A 276 6.49 3.71 -11.68
N PHE A 277 5.46 3.43 -12.46
CA PHE A 277 5.58 2.60 -13.64
C PHE A 277 6.45 3.30 -14.70
N ARG A 278 7.45 2.59 -15.21
CA ARG A 278 8.43 3.06 -16.21
C ARG A 278 9.27 4.27 -15.79
N ASP A 279 9.33 4.59 -14.50
CA ASP A 279 10.13 5.71 -13.97
C ASP A 279 9.91 7.02 -14.77
N GLN A 280 8.67 7.28 -15.22
CA GLN A 280 8.34 8.44 -16.08
C GLN A 280 8.30 9.75 -15.30
N TYR A 281 7.93 9.71 -14.02
CA TYR A 281 7.84 10.87 -13.15
C TYR A 281 8.65 10.65 -11.88
N ASP A 282 9.17 11.75 -11.34
CA ASP A 282 9.97 11.80 -10.12
C ASP A 282 9.10 12.16 -8.91
N ILE A 283 8.07 12.99 -9.10
CA ILE A 283 7.10 13.43 -8.07
C ILE A 283 5.66 13.30 -8.58
N LEU A 284 4.77 12.76 -7.76
CA LEU A 284 3.31 12.78 -7.97
C LEU A 284 2.66 13.64 -6.89
N VAL A 285 1.84 14.62 -7.29
CA VAL A 285 0.90 15.34 -6.41
C VAL A 285 -0.49 14.82 -6.69
N LEU A 286 -1.06 14.05 -5.77
CA LEU A 286 -2.39 13.47 -5.89
C LEU A 286 -3.37 14.22 -4.98
N ARG A 287 -4.43 14.80 -5.54
CA ARG A 287 -5.57 15.32 -4.77
C ARG A 287 -6.78 14.43 -4.96
N ASN A 288 -7.41 14.01 -3.87
CA ASN A 288 -8.66 13.25 -3.93
C ASN A 288 -9.89 14.17 -4.02
N PRO A 289 -11.09 13.64 -4.36
CA PRO A 289 -12.32 14.43 -4.42
C PRO A 289 -12.70 15.12 -3.10
N SER A 290 -12.29 14.58 -1.95
CA SER A 290 -12.51 15.22 -0.65
C SER A 290 -11.56 16.38 -0.36
N GLY A 291 -10.63 16.68 -1.28
CA GLY A 291 -9.70 17.80 -1.20
C GLY A 291 -8.38 17.49 -0.51
N HIS A 292 -8.24 16.32 0.12
CA HIS A 292 -7.00 15.87 0.74
C HIS A 292 -5.93 15.57 -0.31
N VAL A 293 -4.68 15.73 0.08
CA VAL A 293 -3.54 15.68 -0.83
C VAL A 293 -2.48 14.72 -0.33
N GLN A 294 -1.87 14.01 -1.27
CA GLN A 294 -0.74 13.12 -1.07
C GLN A 294 0.36 13.50 -2.05
N VAL A 295 1.60 13.60 -1.58
CA VAL A 295 2.77 13.83 -2.44
C VAL A 295 3.70 12.64 -2.33
N PHE A 296 3.90 11.95 -3.44
CA PHE A 296 4.78 10.80 -3.56
C PHE A 296 6.06 11.16 -4.29
N SER A 297 7.17 10.56 -3.88
CA SER A 297 8.46 10.65 -4.56
C SER A 297 8.93 9.30 -5.07
N ASN A 298 9.72 9.31 -6.16
CA ASN A 298 10.47 8.15 -6.61
C ASN A 298 11.84 8.15 -5.91
N ALA A 299 12.00 7.25 -4.93
CA ALA A 299 13.22 7.16 -4.12
C ALA A 299 14.51 6.89 -4.94
N LYS A 300 14.38 6.35 -6.16
CA LYS A 300 15.54 6.17 -7.06
C LYS A 300 16.09 7.50 -7.59
N THR A 301 15.27 8.54 -7.62
CA THR A 301 15.59 9.79 -8.31
C THR A 301 15.52 11.03 -7.45
N VAL A 302 14.80 10.98 -6.33
CA VAL A 302 14.67 12.07 -5.37
C VAL A 302 15.53 11.73 -4.16
N PRO A 303 16.59 12.49 -3.86
CA PRO A 303 17.47 12.21 -2.73
C PRO A 303 16.71 12.24 -1.40
N GLU A 304 17.14 11.37 -0.48
CA GLU A 304 16.64 11.33 0.88
C GLU A 304 16.72 12.72 1.55
N GLY A 305 15.73 13.05 2.37
CA GLY A 305 15.60 14.37 2.99
C GLY A 305 15.09 15.50 2.08
N SER A 306 15.09 15.34 0.74
CA SER A 306 14.56 16.41 -0.14
C SER A 306 13.05 16.63 0.05
N MET A 307 12.32 15.56 0.36
CA MET A 307 10.89 15.61 0.66
C MET A 307 10.59 16.31 1.99
N GLN A 308 11.55 16.36 2.91
CA GLN A 308 11.40 17.07 4.19
C GLN A 308 11.22 18.57 3.97
N ILE A 309 11.97 19.15 3.03
CA ILE A 309 11.86 20.57 2.68
C ILE A 309 10.49 20.84 2.02
N CYS A 310 10.06 19.96 1.12
CA CYS A 310 8.74 20.03 0.49
C CYS A 310 7.60 19.97 1.53
N PHE A 311 7.72 19.08 2.51
CA PHE A 311 6.78 18.98 3.63
C PHE A 311 6.71 20.30 4.41
N GLN A 312 7.85 20.86 4.80
CA GLN A 312 7.91 22.11 5.56
C GLN A 312 7.27 23.27 4.80
N ALA A 313 7.53 23.37 3.49
CA ALA A 313 6.96 24.41 2.64
C ALA A 313 5.42 24.29 2.53
N LEU A 314 4.91 23.06 2.35
CA LEU A 314 3.47 22.78 2.33
C LEU A 314 2.81 23.10 3.68
N ALA A 315 3.41 22.65 4.77
CA ALA A 315 2.88 22.85 6.12
C ALA A 315 2.82 24.33 6.50
N TYR A 316 3.88 25.09 6.21
CA TYR A 316 3.90 26.54 6.43
C TYR A 316 2.86 27.26 5.56
N ALA A 317 2.78 26.93 4.26
CA ALA A 317 1.80 27.54 3.36
C ALA A 317 0.35 27.29 3.81
N GLU A 318 0.06 26.08 4.29
CA GLU A 318 -1.24 25.72 4.87
C GLU A 318 -1.53 26.53 6.13
N ALA A 319 -0.57 26.65 7.05
CA ALA A 319 -0.72 27.43 8.27
C ALA A 319 -1.06 28.90 7.95
N ARG A 320 -0.38 29.50 6.96
CA ARG A 320 -0.67 30.86 6.49
C ARG A 320 -2.07 30.98 5.88
N LYS A 321 -2.50 30.03 5.06
CA LYS A 321 -3.88 30.00 4.49
C LYS A 321 -4.96 29.86 5.57
N ARG A 322 -4.60 29.31 6.72
CA ARG A 322 -5.48 29.17 7.89
C ARG A 322 -5.38 30.35 8.87
N GLY A 323 -4.61 31.37 8.55
CA GLY A 323 -4.47 32.58 9.38
C GLY A 323 -3.45 32.47 10.51
N SER A 324 -2.65 31.40 10.55
CA SER A 324 -1.54 31.30 11.51
C SER A 324 -0.44 32.32 11.20
N LEU A 325 0.13 32.89 12.25
CA LEU A 325 1.30 33.77 12.21
C LEU A 325 2.61 33.04 12.51
N ALA A 326 2.58 31.70 12.63
CA ALA A 326 3.76 30.88 12.87
C ALA A 326 4.88 31.20 11.87
N ASP A 327 6.10 31.32 12.37
CA ASP A 327 7.28 31.52 11.56
C ASP A 327 7.67 30.23 10.84
N ALA A 328 8.28 30.35 9.66
CA ALA A 328 8.68 29.20 8.87
C ALA A 328 9.73 28.32 9.58
N SER A 329 10.54 28.91 10.45
CA SER A 329 11.51 28.20 11.30
C SER A 329 10.86 27.21 12.28
N GLU A 330 9.60 27.43 12.67
CA GLU A 330 8.85 26.54 13.58
C GLU A 330 8.56 25.17 12.94
N PHE A 331 8.62 25.09 11.61
CA PHE A 331 8.37 23.84 10.88
C PHE A 331 9.65 23.03 10.64
N VAL A 332 10.83 23.62 10.91
CA VAL A 332 12.12 22.96 10.67
C VAL A 332 12.29 21.76 11.60
N GLY A 333 12.58 20.60 11.03
CA GLY A 333 12.76 19.35 11.77
C GLY A 333 11.47 18.64 12.18
N LEU A 334 10.29 19.23 11.93
CA LEU A 334 9.02 18.55 12.19
C LEU A 334 8.78 17.46 11.13
N ASP A 335 8.29 16.32 11.57
CA ASP A 335 7.72 15.27 10.71
C ASP A 335 6.18 15.36 10.62
N ARG A 336 5.58 16.21 11.47
CA ARG A 336 4.14 16.35 11.59
C ARG A 336 3.70 17.74 12.05
N THR A 337 2.52 18.13 11.61
CA THR A 337 1.76 19.30 12.05
C THR A 337 0.28 18.90 12.24
N SER A 338 -0.58 19.87 12.58
CA SER A 338 -2.02 19.65 12.69
C SER A 338 -2.70 19.25 11.36
N TYR A 339 -2.08 19.50 10.21
CA TYR A 339 -2.71 19.28 8.89
C TYR A 339 -1.90 18.42 7.94
N TRP A 340 -0.59 18.35 8.13
CA TRP A 340 0.33 17.62 7.27
C TRP A 340 1.23 16.73 8.10
N TYR A 341 1.62 15.58 7.55
CA TYR A 341 2.73 14.79 8.07
C TYR A 341 3.52 14.13 6.93
N ILE A 342 4.75 13.76 7.20
CA ILE A 342 5.61 13.00 6.29
C ILE A 342 5.90 11.62 6.87
N HIS A 343 5.68 10.58 6.08
CA HIS A 343 5.98 9.19 6.45
C HIS A 343 7.46 8.87 6.16
N ALA A 344 8.04 7.88 6.85
CA ALA A 344 9.44 7.45 6.66
C ALA A 344 9.79 7.08 5.21
N SER A 345 8.79 6.68 4.41
CA SER A 345 8.91 6.40 2.97
C SER A 345 8.92 7.66 2.09
N ALA A 346 9.15 8.84 2.66
CA ALA A 346 9.16 10.14 1.99
C ALA A 346 7.84 10.46 1.24
N VAL A 347 6.72 10.04 1.83
CA VAL A 347 5.35 10.35 1.36
C VAL A 347 4.77 11.44 2.27
N ILE A 348 4.32 12.55 1.68
CA ILE A 348 3.70 13.65 2.40
C ILE A 348 2.18 13.51 2.32
N LEU A 349 1.48 13.62 3.44
CA LEU A 349 0.06 13.35 3.54
C LEU A 349 -0.67 14.48 4.27
N ASN A 350 -1.72 15.02 3.65
CA ASN A 350 -2.74 15.82 4.31
C ASN A 350 -3.91 14.89 4.63
N GLY A 351 -3.88 14.26 5.81
CA GLY A 351 -4.83 13.22 6.23
C GLY A 351 -4.52 11.82 5.70
N SER A 352 -4.97 10.79 6.43
CA SER A 352 -4.94 9.38 5.99
C SER A 352 -5.96 8.52 6.75
N LYS A 353 -6.01 7.23 6.42
CA LYS A 353 -6.79 6.24 7.20
C LYS A 353 -6.32 6.11 8.66
N SER A 354 -5.02 6.24 8.90
CA SER A 354 -4.43 6.19 10.25
C SER A 354 -4.48 7.53 10.99
N HIS A 355 -4.77 8.62 10.27
CA HIS A 355 -4.83 9.99 10.78
C HIS A 355 -6.14 10.63 10.31
N THR A 356 -7.25 10.13 10.87
CA THR A 356 -8.60 10.60 10.57
C THR A 356 -8.87 11.96 11.22
N GLY A 357 -9.90 12.67 10.74
CA GLY A 357 -10.31 13.97 11.31
C GLY A 357 -9.44 15.17 10.91
N ILE A 358 -8.42 14.96 10.07
CA ILE A 358 -7.65 16.06 9.47
C ILE A 358 -8.52 16.73 8.40
N GLU A 359 -8.59 18.07 8.41
CA GLU A 359 -9.28 18.80 7.36
C GLU A 359 -8.47 18.82 6.05
N ALA A 360 -9.19 18.81 4.92
CA ALA A 360 -8.59 18.99 3.61
C ALA A 360 -7.82 20.32 3.50
N THR A 361 -6.73 20.30 2.74
CA THR A 361 -5.87 21.48 2.55
C THR A 361 -6.63 22.64 1.90
N ARG A 362 -6.37 23.86 2.38
CA ARG A 362 -6.87 25.11 1.79
C ARG A 362 -6.05 25.59 0.59
N LEU A 363 -4.92 24.94 0.30
CA LEU A 363 -4.10 25.24 -0.86
C LEU A 363 -4.84 24.80 -2.12
N THR A 364 -4.81 25.63 -3.16
CA THR A 364 -5.32 25.29 -4.50
C THR A 364 -4.34 24.37 -5.24
N ASP A 365 -4.78 23.71 -6.31
CA ASP A 365 -3.89 22.87 -7.14
C ASP A 365 -2.67 23.64 -7.67
N LYS A 366 -2.89 24.89 -8.11
CA LYS A 366 -1.83 25.76 -8.62
C LYS A 366 -0.81 26.06 -7.52
N GLU A 367 -1.29 26.38 -6.31
CA GLU A 367 -0.41 26.64 -5.17
C GLU A 367 0.40 25.40 -4.78
N LEU A 368 -0.23 24.22 -4.72
CA LEU A 368 0.47 22.97 -4.43
C LEU A 368 1.57 22.68 -5.44
N MET A 369 1.28 22.73 -6.74
CA MET A 369 2.27 22.47 -7.79
C MET A 369 3.42 23.50 -7.74
N ASN A 370 3.11 24.77 -7.48
CA ASN A 370 4.13 25.82 -7.35
C ASN A 370 5.03 25.60 -6.13
N ILE A 371 4.45 25.24 -4.98
CA ILE A 371 5.19 24.95 -3.75
C ILE A 371 6.09 23.74 -3.98
N VAL A 372 5.56 22.64 -4.52
CA VAL A 372 6.31 21.42 -4.82
C VAL A 372 7.44 21.71 -5.81
N SER A 373 7.16 22.43 -6.90
CA SER A 373 8.17 22.83 -7.90
C SER A 373 9.34 23.61 -7.28
N SER A 374 9.04 24.49 -6.33
CA SER A 374 10.03 25.39 -5.71
C SER A 374 10.79 24.74 -4.53
N SER A 375 10.27 23.65 -3.98
CA SER A 375 10.81 23.05 -2.74
C SER A 375 12.13 22.30 -2.91
N PHE A 376 12.50 21.98 -4.15
CA PHE A 376 13.75 21.25 -4.46
C PHE A 376 14.93 22.19 -4.77
N ASP A 377 14.69 23.50 -4.77
CA ASP A 377 15.74 24.51 -4.67
C ASP A 377 16.05 24.79 -3.21
N ARG A 378 17.11 24.14 -2.70
CA ARG A 378 17.52 24.31 -1.29
C ARG A 378 17.83 25.76 -0.94
N ASN A 379 18.38 26.55 -1.85
CA ASN A 379 18.67 27.96 -1.57
C ASN A 379 17.42 28.82 -1.67
N LEU A 380 16.51 28.55 -2.60
CA LEU A 380 15.22 29.21 -2.61
C LEU A 380 14.45 28.85 -1.36
N ALA A 381 14.38 27.57 -0.98
CA ALA A 381 13.71 27.09 0.23
C ALA A 381 14.34 27.71 1.49
N GLU A 382 15.67 27.64 1.67
CA GLU A 382 16.34 28.28 2.80
C GLU A 382 16.16 29.81 2.80
N ARG A 383 16.21 30.48 1.63
CA ARG A 383 15.90 31.91 1.54
C ARG A 383 14.43 32.21 1.74
N TRP A 384 13.53 31.30 1.41
CA TRP A 384 12.09 31.47 1.58
C TRP A 384 11.74 31.35 3.06
N LEU A 385 12.31 30.35 3.74
CA LEU A 385 12.27 30.22 5.19
C LEU A 385 12.91 31.46 5.88
N LYS A 386 14.09 31.91 5.42
CA LYS A 386 14.81 33.06 6.03
C LYS A 386 14.21 34.43 5.71
N ARG A 387 13.72 34.69 4.49
CA ARG A 387 13.17 36.01 4.09
C ARG A 387 11.78 36.25 4.68
N GLN A 388 11.01 35.22 4.99
CA GLN A 388 9.74 35.38 5.71
C GLN A 388 9.97 35.75 7.17
N ALA A 389 11.01 35.19 7.83
CA ALA A 389 11.43 35.61 9.16
C ALA A 389 11.85 37.10 9.23
N TYR A 390 12.35 37.66 8.13
CA TYR A 390 12.69 39.09 8.04
C TYR A 390 11.53 40.01 7.64
N ARG A 391 10.45 39.49 7.03
CA ARG A 391 9.27 40.31 6.67
C ARG A 391 8.37 40.62 7.87
N THR A 392 8.50 39.89 8.98
CA THR A 392 7.79 40.17 10.24
C THR A 392 8.35 41.40 10.98
N VAL A 393 9.45 42.01 10.51
CA VAL A 393 10.06 43.21 11.14
C VAL A 393 9.73 44.51 10.39
N ILE A 394 9.03 44.48 9.25
CA ILE A 394 8.63 45.70 8.53
C ILE A 394 7.14 45.97 8.73
N THR A 395 6.81 46.52 9.90
CA THR A 395 5.68 47.43 10.06
C THR A 395 6.09 48.78 9.45
N ASP A 396 5.79 48.99 8.17
CA ASP A 396 5.42 50.30 7.59
C ASP A 396 5.24 50.18 6.05
N GLY A 397 4.03 49.80 5.65
CA GLY A 397 3.32 50.55 4.61
C GLY A 397 3.67 50.41 3.12
N THR A 398 4.73 49.73 2.67
CA THR A 398 4.98 49.60 1.21
C THR A 398 5.53 48.25 0.76
N LEU A 399 4.72 47.55 -0.05
CA LEU A 399 5.06 46.29 -0.74
C LEU A 399 5.82 46.57 -2.03
N HIS A 400 7.13 46.29 -2.06
CA HIS A 400 7.83 46.04 -3.33
C HIS A 400 7.80 44.55 -3.67
N ASN A 401 6.99 44.19 -4.66
CA ASN A 401 6.93 42.86 -5.27
C ASN A 401 8.17 42.64 -6.15
N GLY A 402 9.04 41.70 -5.75
CA GLY A 402 10.28 41.37 -6.45
C GLY A 402 10.44 39.90 -6.85
N LEU A 403 9.37 39.09 -6.81
CA LEU A 403 9.32 37.75 -7.40
C LEU A 403 7.87 37.49 -7.82
N SER A 404 7.55 37.76 -9.09
CA SER A 404 6.32 37.26 -9.71
C SER A 404 6.43 35.72 -9.82
N LEU A 405 5.40 35.03 -9.34
CA LEU A 405 5.22 33.57 -9.47
C LEU A 405 4.70 33.18 -10.86
N ASP A 406 4.66 34.09 -11.83
CA ASP A 406 4.04 33.87 -13.14
C ASP A 406 4.93 33.12 -14.14
N ASN A 407 6.17 32.78 -13.76
CA ASN A 407 7.12 32.10 -14.65
C ASN A 407 7.08 30.56 -14.60
N VAL A 408 6.16 29.95 -13.85
CA VAL A 408 5.96 28.49 -13.93
C VAL A 408 5.15 28.18 -15.19
N LYS A 409 5.82 27.72 -16.25
CA LYS A 409 5.15 27.16 -17.43
C LYS A 409 4.44 25.86 -17.03
N VAL A 410 3.17 25.96 -16.66
CA VAL A 410 2.28 24.81 -16.60
C VAL A 410 1.86 24.51 -18.04
N THR A 411 2.45 23.47 -18.64
CA THR A 411 2.00 22.97 -19.94
C THR A 411 0.76 22.12 -19.72
N ALA A 412 -0.35 22.49 -20.37
CA ALA A 412 -1.61 21.75 -20.33
C ALA A 412 -1.49 20.36 -20.97
#